data_AF-A0A849F4P3-F1
#
_entry.id   AF-A0A849F4P3-F1
#
_cell.length_a   1.000
_cell.length_b   1.000
_cell.length_c   1.000
_cell.angle_alpha   90.00
_cell.angle_beta   90.00
_cell.angle_gamma   90.00
#
_symmetry.space_group_name_H-M   'P 1'
#
loop_
_entity.id
_entity.type
_entity.pdbx_description
1 polymer ?
#
loop_
_entity_poly.entity_id
_entity_poly.type
_entity_poly.pdbx_seq_one_letter_code
_entity_poly.pdbx_strand_id
1 'polypeptide(L)'
;MQNELLKYLEGGDLRSIGNVDKLLPLIKTQSDFDNLFEHLFSKNRLVVMRTVDALEKISATRPGFLRNHKLDVLNFMQTAKEKEFKWHLSLMVSRLDLTSDELDKVWQQLTKWAMDKNESRIVRVNSIQSLYNLAKLHKGFKTDLNLIVQEIRKEKIPSLNARFRKLEKEKLE
;
A
#
# COMPACT_ATOMS: atom_id res chain seq x y z
N MET A 1 22.24 4.69 -13.77
CA MET A 1 21.03 3.93 -13.38
C MET A 1 19.74 4.74 -13.49
N GLN A 2 19.67 6.01 -13.05
CA GLN A 2 18.42 6.80 -13.07
C GLN A 2 17.66 6.79 -14.43
N ASN A 3 18.38 6.87 -15.55
CA ASN A 3 17.76 6.83 -16.89
C ASN A 3 17.42 5.42 -17.42
N GLU A 4 17.93 4.34 -16.83
CA GLU A 4 17.72 2.98 -17.35
C GLU A 4 16.44 2.32 -16.84
N LEU A 5 15.94 2.72 -15.67
CA LEU A 5 14.70 2.17 -15.10
C LEU A 5 13.46 2.79 -15.76
N LEU A 6 13.56 4.05 -16.18
CA LEU A 6 12.46 4.82 -16.75
C LEU A 6 11.82 4.14 -17.98
N LYS A 7 12.62 3.46 -18.81
CA LYS A 7 12.12 2.70 -19.98
C LYS A 7 11.13 1.57 -19.61
N TYR A 8 11.17 1.07 -18.38
CA TYR A 8 10.23 0.05 -17.89
C TYR A 8 8.95 0.66 -17.31
N LEU A 9 9.01 1.93 -16.95
CA LEU A 9 7.91 2.72 -16.35
C LEU A 9 7.12 3.50 -17.41
N GLU A 10 7.71 3.75 -18.58
CA GLU A 10 7.10 4.49 -19.70
C GLU A 10 6.42 3.58 -20.75
N GLY A 11 5.72 4.20 -21.70
CA GLY A 11 5.04 3.53 -22.83
C GLY A 11 3.68 2.90 -22.49
N GLY A 12 2.88 2.62 -23.52
CA GLY A 12 1.51 2.09 -23.35
C GLY A 12 0.53 3.10 -22.72
N ASP A 13 -0.60 2.61 -22.22
CA ASP A 13 -1.61 3.41 -21.51
C ASP A 13 -1.81 2.93 -20.06
N LEU A 14 -2.67 3.62 -19.30
CA LEU A 14 -3.00 3.30 -17.89
C LEU A 14 -3.64 1.92 -17.70
N ARG A 15 -4.09 1.25 -18.77
CA ARG A 15 -4.68 -0.09 -18.71
C ARG A 15 -3.61 -1.18 -18.84
N SER A 16 -2.39 -0.82 -19.23
CA SER A 16 -1.25 -1.72 -19.27
C SER A 16 -0.44 -1.64 -17.98
N ILE A 17 -0.16 -2.80 -17.38
CA ILE A 17 0.73 -2.96 -16.20
C ILE A 17 2.19 -2.58 -16.57
N GLY A 18 2.45 -2.24 -17.84
CA GLY A 18 3.76 -1.86 -18.35
C GLY A 18 4.73 -3.05 -18.36
N ASN A 19 6.01 -2.77 -18.16
CA ASN A 19 7.04 -3.80 -18.00
C ASN A 19 7.51 -3.92 -16.54
N VAL A 20 6.63 -3.61 -15.56
CA VAL A 20 6.98 -3.66 -14.12
C VAL A 20 7.56 -5.02 -13.73
N ASP A 21 7.01 -6.11 -14.23
CA ASP A 21 7.51 -7.44 -13.89
C ASP A 21 8.94 -7.70 -14.42
N LYS A 22 9.35 -7.01 -15.49
CA LYS A 22 10.74 -7.04 -15.99
C LYS A 22 11.67 -6.13 -15.20
N LEU A 23 11.12 -5.13 -14.50
CA LEU A 23 11.86 -4.21 -13.63
C LEU A 23 12.23 -4.86 -12.29
N LEU A 24 11.34 -5.66 -11.69
CA LEU A 24 11.55 -6.22 -10.35
C LEU A 24 12.90 -6.95 -10.17
N PRO A 25 13.35 -7.82 -11.10
CA PRO A 25 14.61 -8.55 -10.94
C PRO A 25 15.86 -7.66 -10.99
N LEU A 26 15.71 -6.43 -11.50
CA LEU A 26 16.80 -5.45 -11.59
C LEU A 26 17.05 -4.75 -10.26
N ILE A 27 16.06 -4.71 -9.36
CA ILE A 27 16.18 -4.05 -8.06
C ILE A 27 16.77 -5.02 -7.03
N LYS A 28 18.08 -4.93 -6.83
CA LYS A 28 18.84 -5.87 -5.99
C LYS A 28 19.33 -5.24 -4.70
N THR A 29 19.60 -3.94 -4.72
CA THR A 29 20.21 -3.19 -3.62
C THR A 29 19.28 -2.10 -3.11
N GLN A 30 19.61 -1.55 -1.94
CA GLN A 30 18.94 -0.35 -1.42
C GLN A 30 19.05 0.82 -2.41
N SER A 31 20.22 1.01 -3.04
CA SER A 31 20.43 2.09 -4.00
C SER A 31 19.53 1.94 -5.25
N ASP A 32 19.31 0.71 -5.73
CA ASP A 32 18.38 0.47 -6.84
C ASP A 32 16.95 0.84 -6.46
N PHE A 33 16.54 0.49 -5.23
CA PHE A 33 15.22 0.83 -4.71
C PHE A 33 15.06 2.34 -4.54
N ASP A 34 16.07 3.02 -3.99
CA ASP A 34 16.08 4.46 -3.80
C ASP A 34 15.96 5.18 -5.16
N ASN A 35 16.74 4.74 -6.16
CA ASN A 35 16.64 5.26 -7.52
C ASN A 35 15.25 5.07 -8.14
N LEU A 36 14.60 3.93 -7.89
CA LEU A 36 13.24 3.69 -8.33
C LEU A 36 12.24 4.59 -7.58
N PHE A 37 12.44 4.80 -6.28
CA PHE A 37 11.56 5.59 -5.42
C PHE A 37 11.45 7.04 -5.88
N GLU A 38 12.54 7.64 -6.38
CA GLU A 38 12.55 9.00 -6.95
C GLU A 38 11.48 9.23 -8.02
N HIS A 39 11.09 8.19 -8.75
CA HIS A 39 10.06 8.29 -9.78
C HIS A 39 8.63 8.50 -9.23
N LEU A 40 8.40 8.35 -7.91
CA LEU A 40 7.14 8.75 -7.27
C LEU A 40 6.90 10.26 -7.29
N PHE A 41 7.96 11.07 -7.40
CA PHE A 41 7.87 12.53 -7.50
C PHE A 41 7.69 13.02 -8.95
N SER A 42 7.58 12.10 -9.91
CA SER A 42 7.38 12.45 -11.32
C SER A 42 6.04 13.17 -11.55
N LYS A 43 6.03 14.13 -12.47
CA LYS A 43 4.78 14.75 -12.96
C LYS A 43 3.97 13.79 -13.85
N ASN A 44 4.59 12.73 -14.37
CA ASN A 44 3.91 11.76 -15.20
C ASN A 44 3.18 10.72 -14.32
N ARG A 45 1.86 10.85 -14.23
CA ARG A 45 1.00 9.96 -13.45
C ARG A 45 1.21 8.47 -13.78
N LEU A 46 1.44 8.12 -15.04
CA LEU A 46 1.65 6.72 -15.44
C LEU A 46 2.93 6.16 -14.81
N VAL A 47 4.01 6.95 -14.83
CA VAL A 47 5.29 6.60 -14.20
C VAL A 47 5.11 6.44 -12.69
N VAL A 48 4.42 7.38 -12.02
CA VAL A 48 4.16 7.30 -10.57
C VAL A 48 3.38 6.01 -10.23
N MET A 49 2.32 5.71 -10.98
CA MET A 49 1.47 4.53 -10.73
C MET A 49 2.25 3.22 -10.87
N ARG A 50 3.08 3.09 -11.91
CA ARG A 50 3.91 1.88 -12.11
C ARG A 50 5.06 1.78 -11.13
N THR A 51 5.61 2.92 -10.73
CA THR A 51 6.63 3.00 -9.70
C THR A 51 6.08 2.47 -8.38
N VAL A 52 4.90 2.96 -7.94
CA VAL A 52 4.31 2.48 -6.68
C VAL A 52 3.93 0.99 -6.75
N ASP A 53 3.49 0.48 -7.90
CA ASP A 53 3.24 -0.97 -8.10
C ASP A 53 4.53 -1.77 -7.90
N ALA A 54 5.61 -1.35 -8.55
CA ALA A 54 6.91 -2.01 -8.43
C ALA A 54 7.43 -1.98 -6.98
N LEU A 55 7.39 -0.82 -6.32
CA LEU A 55 7.83 -0.65 -4.93
C LEU A 55 6.99 -1.47 -3.95
N GLU A 56 5.67 -1.56 -4.17
CA GLU A 56 4.77 -2.41 -3.39
C GLU A 56 5.16 -3.88 -3.54
N LYS A 57 5.34 -4.37 -4.78
CA LYS A 57 5.76 -5.76 -5.02
C LYS A 57 7.12 -6.08 -4.40
N ILE A 58 8.09 -5.17 -4.50
CA ILE A 58 9.43 -5.36 -3.92
C ILE A 58 9.34 -5.38 -2.39
N SER A 59 8.67 -4.40 -1.79
CA SER A 59 8.56 -4.30 -0.33
C SER A 59 7.78 -5.47 0.30
N ALA A 60 6.94 -6.18 -0.47
CA ALA A 60 6.26 -7.39 0.01
C ALA A 60 7.23 -8.51 0.38
N THR A 61 8.41 -8.57 -0.25
CA THR A 61 9.45 -9.58 0.03
C THR A 61 10.66 -9.00 0.75
N ARG A 62 10.89 -7.69 0.61
CA ARG A 62 12.03 -6.97 1.20
C ARG A 62 11.57 -5.67 1.86
N PRO A 63 10.84 -5.72 2.99
CA PRO A 63 10.27 -4.54 3.64
C PRO A 63 11.34 -3.55 4.11
N GLY A 64 12.56 -4.02 4.44
CA GLY A 64 13.68 -3.19 4.86
C GLY A 64 14.07 -2.10 3.84
N PHE A 65 13.76 -2.28 2.55
CA PHE A 65 14.03 -1.27 1.53
C PHE A 65 13.21 0.02 1.70
N LEU A 66 12.09 -0.02 2.43
CA LEU A 66 11.29 1.16 2.74
C LEU A 66 11.94 2.08 3.78
N ARG A 67 12.98 1.63 4.49
CA ARG A 67 13.54 2.34 5.64
C ARG A 67 13.95 3.78 5.32
N ASN A 68 14.62 3.98 4.18
CA ASN A 68 15.10 5.30 3.75
C ASN A 68 13.96 6.27 3.39
N HIS A 69 12.77 5.73 3.09
CA HIS A 69 11.64 6.49 2.55
C HIS A 69 10.43 6.49 3.48
N LYS A 70 10.60 6.12 4.75
CA LYS A 70 9.50 6.01 5.71
C LYS A 70 8.69 7.31 5.79
N LEU A 71 9.39 8.44 5.93
CA LEU A 71 8.74 9.75 6.06
C LEU A 71 7.96 10.12 4.80
N ASP A 72 8.48 9.85 3.62
CA ASP A 72 7.80 10.11 2.35
C ASP A 72 6.54 9.24 2.21
N VAL A 73 6.62 7.95 2.53
CA VAL A 73 5.46 7.04 2.53
C VAL A 73 4.37 7.54 3.49
N LEU A 74 4.74 7.99 4.69
CA LEU A 74 3.80 8.56 5.66
C LEU A 74 3.20 9.91 5.18
N ASN A 75 3.97 10.73 4.48
CA ASN A 75 3.48 11.97 3.89
C ASN A 75 2.53 11.72 2.71
N PHE A 76 2.82 10.71 1.88
CA PHE A 76 1.93 10.30 0.80
C PHE A 76 0.58 9.82 1.33
N MET A 77 0.50 9.21 2.52
CA MET A 77 -0.78 8.79 3.10
C MET A 77 -1.74 9.97 3.32
N GLN A 78 -1.19 11.17 3.57
CA GLN A 78 -1.97 12.38 3.81
C GLN A 78 -2.33 13.13 2.52
N THR A 79 -1.52 12.98 1.47
CA THR A 79 -1.61 13.78 0.24
C THR A 79 -2.13 13.00 -0.97
N ALA A 80 -2.14 11.66 -0.93
CA ALA A 80 -2.58 10.82 -2.03
C ALA A 80 -4.06 11.04 -2.37
N LYS A 81 -4.33 11.43 -3.63
CA LYS A 81 -5.68 11.62 -4.16
C LYS A 81 -6.12 10.47 -5.06
N GLU A 82 -5.21 10.01 -5.90
CA GLU A 82 -5.50 9.00 -6.92
C GLU A 82 -5.68 7.62 -6.31
N LYS A 83 -6.78 6.94 -6.67
CA LYS A 83 -7.14 5.62 -6.15
C LYS A 83 -6.05 4.56 -6.37
N GLU A 84 -5.37 4.61 -7.51
CA GLU A 84 -4.29 3.68 -7.85
C GLU A 84 -2.98 4.00 -7.12
N PHE A 85 -2.82 5.21 -6.60
CA PHE A 85 -1.70 5.46 -5.70
C PHE A 85 -2.03 4.97 -4.30
N LYS A 86 -3.23 5.34 -3.80
CA LYS A 86 -3.74 4.91 -2.51
C LYS A 86 -3.71 3.41 -2.32
N TRP A 87 -4.14 2.61 -3.31
CA TRP A 87 -4.30 1.16 -3.11
C TRP A 87 -2.98 0.40 -2.85
N HIS A 88 -1.85 0.86 -3.40
CA HIS A 88 -0.53 0.27 -3.24
C HIS A 88 0.09 0.81 -1.96
N LEU A 89 -0.07 2.13 -1.76
CA LEU A 89 0.37 2.81 -0.57
C LEU A 89 -0.26 2.21 0.70
N SER A 90 -1.55 1.86 0.66
CA SER A 90 -2.24 1.17 1.76
C SER A 90 -1.50 -0.10 2.17
N LEU A 91 -1.00 -0.91 1.22
CA LEU A 91 -0.27 -2.15 1.53
C LEU A 91 1.14 -1.86 2.03
N MET A 92 1.87 -0.95 1.35
CA MET A 92 3.25 -0.59 1.68
C MET A 92 3.38 -0.06 3.11
N VAL A 93 2.47 0.81 3.55
CA VAL A 93 2.58 1.46 4.87
C VAL A 93 2.53 0.47 6.03
N SER A 94 1.86 -0.67 5.87
CA SER A 94 1.79 -1.73 6.91
C SER A 94 3.09 -2.51 7.09
N ARG A 95 4.10 -2.23 6.26
CA ARG A 95 5.41 -2.91 6.26
C ARG A 95 6.52 -2.04 6.84
N LEU A 96 6.19 -0.80 7.23
CA LEU A 96 7.13 0.13 7.85
C LEU A 96 7.38 -0.25 9.31
N ASP A 97 8.57 0.08 9.79
CA ASP A 97 8.86 0.12 11.22
C ASP A 97 8.33 1.43 11.81
N LEU A 98 7.11 1.36 12.36
CA LEU A 98 6.32 2.49 12.83
C LEU A 98 6.55 2.70 14.34
N THR A 99 6.77 3.94 14.74
CA THR A 99 6.63 4.33 16.15
C THR A 99 5.15 4.29 16.57
N SER A 100 4.86 4.31 17.88
CA SER A 100 3.47 4.35 18.36
C SER A 100 2.65 5.49 17.75
N ASP A 101 3.22 6.70 17.69
CA ASP A 101 2.55 7.88 17.12
C ASP A 101 2.33 7.75 15.60
N GLU A 102 3.29 7.15 14.88
CA GLU A 102 3.15 6.90 13.45
C GLU A 102 2.09 5.81 13.19
N LEU A 103 2.09 4.76 14.01
CA LEU A 103 1.12 3.67 13.95
C LEU A 103 -0.31 4.18 14.13
N ASP A 104 -0.57 5.05 15.11
CA ASP A 104 -1.89 5.64 15.34
C ASP A 104 -2.35 6.45 14.12
N LYS A 105 -1.47 7.26 13.52
CA LYS A 105 -1.79 8.06 12.32
C LYS A 105 -2.08 7.16 11.12
N VAL A 106 -1.27 6.12 10.91
CA VAL A 106 -1.47 5.14 9.84
C VAL A 106 -2.79 4.40 10.05
N TRP A 107 -3.07 3.96 11.27
CA TRP A 107 -4.32 3.28 11.63
C TRP A 107 -5.54 4.15 11.34
N GLN A 108 -5.53 5.41 11.76
CA GLN A 108 -6.61 6.36 11.51
C GLN A 108 -6.82 6.59 10.01
N GLN A 109 -5.75 6.75 9.23
CA GLN A 109 -5.86 7.01 7.80
C GLN A 109 -6.35 5.78 7.01
N LEU A 110 -5.88 4.57 7.36
CA LEU A 110 -6.37 3.31 6.79
C LEU A 110 -7.84 3.07 7.17
N THR A 111 -8.24 3.38 8.40
CA THR A 111 -9.64 3.28 8.85
C THR A 111 -10.53 4.23 8.06
N LYS A 112 -10.09 5.49 7.89
CA LYS A 112 -10.79 6.49 7.07
C LYS A 112 -11.00 5.97 5.64
N TRP A 113 -9.96 5.46 4.99
CA TRP A 113 -10.09 4.88 3.65
C TRP A 113 -10.97 3.64 3.61
N ALA A 114 -10.89 2.75 4.60
CA ALA A 114 -11.70 1.53 4.65
C ALA A 114 -13.20 1.82 4.84
N MET A 115 -13.54 2.84 5.63
CA MET A 115 -14.92 3.20 5.98
C MET A 115 -15.58 4.18 5.01
N ASP A 116 -14.82 4.88 4.18
CA ASP A 116 -15.37 5.81 3.20
C ASP A 116 -16.14 5.06 2.09
N LYS A 117 -17.46 5.26 2.05
CA LYS A 117 -18.35 4.63 1.07
C LYS A 117 -18.13 5.12 -0.37
N ASN A 118 -17.54 6.31 -0.52
CA ASN A 118 -17.21 6.89 -1.83
C ASN A 118 -15.81 6.50 -2.30
N GLU A 119 -15.00 5.88 -1.44
CA GLU A 119 -13.68 5.40 -1.82
C GLU A 119 -13.76 4.13 -2.68
N SER A 120 -12.75 3.96 -3.54
CA SER A 120 -12.65 2.80 -4.42
C SER A 120 -12.65 1.49 -3.62
N ARG A 121 -13.45 0.51 -4.05
CA ARG A 121 -13.57 -0.81 -3.38
C ARG A 121 -12.22 -1.47 -3.10
N ILE A 122 -11.25 -1.31 -3.99
CA ILE A 122 -9.92 -1.90 -3.87
C ILE A 122 -9.02 -1.13 -2.89
N VAL A 123 -9.14 0.20 -2.80
CA VAL A 123 -8.48 0.98 -1.73
C VAL A 123 -9.04 0.55 -0.37
N ARG A 124 -10.37 0.39 -0.26
CA ARG A 124 -11.03 -0.12 0.95
C ARG A 124 -10.54 -1.53 1.32
N VAL A 125 -10.49 -2.45 0.36
CA VAL A 125 -9.99 -3.83 0.56
C VAL A 125 -8.53 -3.83 1.04
N ASN A 126 -7.65 -3.06 0.40
CA ASN A 126 -6.24 -3.03 0.74
C ASN A 126 -6.00 -2.33 2.08
N SER A 127 -6.81 -1.33 2.42
CA SER A 127 -6.77 -0.69 3.74
C SER A 127 -7.13 -1.68 4.85
N ILE A 128 -8.17 -2.49 4.65
CA ILE A 128 -8.54 -3.57 5.58
C ILE A 128 -7.42 -4.60 5.72
N GLN A 129 -6.81 -5.02 4.62
CA GLN A 129 -5.68 -5.95 4.66
C GLN A 129 -4.55 -5.40 5.55
N SER A 130 -4.24 -4.11 5.41
CA SER A 130 -3.20 -3.45 6.18
C SER A 130 -3.56 -3.25 7.65
N LEU A 131 -4.81 -2.91 7.96
CA LEU A 131 -5.30 -2.89 9.35
C LEU A 131 -5.14 -4.27 10.00
N TYR A 132 -5.46 -5.36 9.29
CA TYR A 132 -5.21 -6.72 9.77
C TYR A 132 -3.73 -7.02 9.98
N ASN A 133 -2.86 -6.63 9.05
CA ASN A 133 -1.41 -6.83 9.18
C ASN A 133 -0.87 -6.10 10.42
N LEU A 134 -1.27 -4.85 10.63
CA LEU A 134 -0.87 -4.06 11.80
C LEU A 134 -1.42 -4.65 13.10
N ALA A 135 -2.68 -5.09 13.13
CA ALA A 135 -3.27 -5.70 14.32
C ALA A 135 -2.63 -7.04 14.72
N LYS A 136 -2.03 -7.77 13.76
CA LYS A 136 -1.22 -8.96 14.07
C LYS A 136 0.05 -8.61 14.84
N LEU A 137 0.68 -7.48 14.50
CA LEU A 137 1.91 -7.01 15.14
C LEU A 137 1.63 -6.26 16.46
N HIS A 138 0.48 -5.59 16.54
CA HIS A 138 0.11 -4.71 17.64
C HIS A 138 -1.26 -5.10 18.23
N LYS A 139 -1.23 -6.02 19.21
CA LYS A 139 -2.44 -6.64 19.78
C LYS A 139 -3.47 -5.65 20.35
N GLY A 140 -3.04 -4.43 20.72
CA GLY A 140 -3.92 -3.36 21.18
C GLY A 140 -5.01 -2.95 20.19
N PHE A 141 -4.80 -3.16 18.88
CA PHE A 141 -5.75 -2.77 17.84
C PHE A 141 -6.79 -3.84 17.49
N LYS A 142 -6.76 -5.00 18.14
CA LYS A 142 -7.67 -6.11 17.80
C LYS A 142 -9.14 -5.76 18.02
N THR A 143 -9.45 -5.06 19.11
CA THR A 143 -10.82 -4.61 19.41
C THR A 143 -11.31 -3.61 18.37
N ASP A 144 -10.50 -2.61 18.06
CA ASP A 144 -10.84 -1.58 17.07
C ASP A 144 -11.04 -2.19 15.67
N LEU A 145 -10.17 -3.13 15.27
CA LEU A 145 -10.32 -3.86 14.02
C LEU A 145 -11.67 -4.57 13.94
N ASN A 146 -12.08 -5.25 15.02
CA ASN A 146 -13.34 -5.97 15.05
C ASN A 146 -14.53 -5.03 14.88
N LEU A 147 -14.50 -3.84 15.50
CA LEU A 147 -15.55 -2.83 15.35
C LEU A 147 -15.62 -2.31 13.91
N ILE A 148 -14.48 -2.00 13.29
CA ILE A 148 -14.38 -1.56 11.89
C ILE A 148 -14.95 -2.63 10.95
N VAL A 149 -14.55 -3.89 11.14
CA VAL A 149 -15.02 -5.03 10.33
C VAL A 149 -16.53 -5.21 10.46
N GLN A 150 -17.06 -5.18 11.69
CA GLN A 150 -18.51 -5.31 11.94
C GLN A 150 -19.30 -4.20 11.23
N GLU A 151 -18.82 -2.96 11.28
CA GLU A 151 -19.48 -1.84 10.63
C GLU A 151 -19.48 -2.01 9.11
N ILE A 152 -18.33 -2.29 8.50
CA ILE A 152 -18.21 -2.46 7.04
C ILE A 152 -19.05 -3.65 6.55
N ARG A 153 -19.16 -4.74 7.33
CA ARG A 153 -19.99 -5.91 6.96
C ARG A 153 -21.47 -5.58 6.79
N LYS A 154 -21.99 -4.55 7.48
CA LYS A 154 -23.39 -4.10 7.32
C LYS A 154 -23.68 -3.62 5.90
N GLU A 155 -22.67 -3.14 5.17
CA GLU A 155 -22.80 -2.69 3.78
C GLU A 155 -22.98 -3.83 2.78
N LYS A 156 -22.71 -5.08 3.17
CA LYS A 156 -22.88 -6.29 2.35
C LYS A 156 -22.10 -6.28 1.02
N ILE A 157 -20.98 -5.55 0.95
CA ILE A 157 -20.16 -5.46 -0.28
C ILE A 157 -19.41 -6.78 -0.53
N PRO A 158 -19.61 -7.46 -1.68
CA PRO A 158 -19.04 -8.79 -1.93
C PRO A 158 -17.51 -8.85 -1.84
N SER A 159 -16.80 -7.87 -2.39
CA SER A 159 -15.33 -7.84 -2.40
C SER A 159 -14.73 -7.69 -1.00
N LEU A 160 -15.34 -6.85 -0.15
CA LEU A 160 -14.91 -6.66 1.24
C LEU A 160 -15.21 -7.91 2.07
N ASN A 161 -16.40 -8.49 1.91
CA ASN A 161 -16.77 -9.74 2.56
C ASN A 161 -15.87 -10.92 2.17
N ALA A 162 -15.48 -11.01 0.88
CA ALA A 162 -14.52 -12.01 0.43
C ALA A 162 -13.15 -11.82 1.09
N ARG A 163 -12.69 -10.57 1.23
CA ARG A 163 -11.43 -10.25 1.93
C ARG A 163 -11.49 -10.65 3.40
N PHE A 164 -12.56 -10.32 4.12
CA PHE A 164 -12.70 -10.70 5.53
C PHE A 164 -12.66 -12.23 5.71
N ARG A 165 -13.38 -13.00 4.89
CA ARG A 165 -13.34 -14.47 4.95
C ARG A 165 -11.94 -15.04 4.73
N LYS A 166 -11.10 -14.38 3.91
CA LYS A 166 -9.71 -14.78 3.73
C LYS A 166 -8.89 -14.48 4.98
N LEU A 167 -9.01 -13.26 5.52
CA LEU A 167 -8.25 -12.80 6.67
C LEU A 167 -8.58 -13.56 7.96
N GLU A 168 -9.84 -13.94 8.16
CA GLU A 168 -10.29 -14.75 9.30
C GLU A 168 -9.64 -16.15 9.32
N LYS A 169 -9.28 -16.68 8.14
CA LYS A 169 -8.53 -17.95 8.05
C LYS A 169 -7.06 -17.81 8.45
N GLU A 170 -6.52 -16.60 8.38
CA GLU A 170 -5.10 -16.31 8.65
C GLU A 170 -4.80 -16.01 10.13
N LYS A 171 -5.69 -16.44 11.06
CA LYS A 171 -5.68 -16.30 12.54
C LYS A 171 -4.79 -15.18 13.13
N LEU A 172 -5.42 -14.23 13.83
CA LEU A 172 -4.73 -13.30 14.74
C LEU A 172 -4.31 -14.05 16.02
N GLU A 173 -3.09 -14.60 16.05
CA GLU A 173 -2.49 -15.28 17.21
C GLU A 173 -2.13 -14.32 18.38
#